data_AF-A0A416S211-F1
#
_entry.id   AF-A0A416S211-F1
#
_cell.length_a   1.000
_cell.length_b   1.000
_cell.length_c   1.000
_cell.angle_alpha   90.00
_cell.angle_beta   90.00
_cell.angle_gamma   90.00
#
_symmetry.space_group_name_H-M   'P 1'
#
loop_
_entity.id
_entity.type
_entity.pdbx_description
1 polymer ?
#
loop_
_entity_poly.entity_id
_entity_poly.type
_entity_poly.pdbx_seq_one_letter_code
_entity_poly.pdbx_strand_id
1 'polypeptide(L)' 'MDKNGEGYADPTAGGAWNSIREKERRKEAARMAVISNLIPILKQTAELAGFEIIGRVTLKDKATGKEYR' A
#
# COMPACT_ATOMS: atom_id res chain seq x y z
N MET A 1 27.02 -6.04 3.79
CA MET A 1 27.42 -6.65 2.50
C MET A 1 27.33 -8.14 2.70
N ASP A 2 26.22 -8.71 2.27
CA ASP A 2 25.95 -10.14 2.39
C ASP A 2 26.99 -10.91 1.58
N LYS A 3 27.77 -11.74 2.28
CA LYS A 3 28.71 -12.67 1.66
C LYS A 3 27.99 -14.01 1.51
N ASN A 4 28.16 -14.69 0.37
CA ASN A 4 27.66 -16.05 0.22
C ASN A 4 28.45 -17.02 1.13
N GLY A 5 28.03 -18.29 1.20
CA GLY A 5 28.68 -19.32 2.02
C GLY A 5 30.17 -19.57 1.71
N GLU A 6 30.66 -19.05 0.58
CA GLU A 6 32.05 -19.14 0.12
C GLU A 6 32.84 -17.85 0.40
N GLY A 7 32.23 -16.85 1.06
CA GLY A 7 32.91 -15.63 1.51
C GLY A 7 33.05 -14.52 0.46
N TYR A 8 32.53 -14.71 -0.75
CA TYR A 8 32.45 -13.66 -1.77
C TYR A 8 31.28 -12.71 -1.50
N ALA A 9 31.49 -11.43 -1.75
CA ALA A 9 30.40 -10.45 -1.74
C ALA A 9 29.36 -10.89 -2.78
N ASP A 10 28.15 -11.20 -2.34
CA ASP A 10 27.08 -11.68 -3.21
C ASP A 10 26.10 -10.54 -3.50
N PRO A 11 26.27 -9.81 -4.62
CA PRO A 11 25.36 -8.74 -5.01
C PRO A 11 23.96 -9.27 -5.37
N THR A 12 23.80 -10.58 -5.57
CA THR A 12 22.53 -11.22 -5.95
C THR A 12 21.54 -11.19 -4.80
N ALA A 13 22.02 -11.46 -3.56
CA ALA A 13 21.19 -11.36 -2.37
C ALA A 13 20.70 -9.91 -2.16
N GLY A 14 21.61 -8.93 -2.21
CA GLY A 14 21.26 -7.51 -2.08
C GLY A 14 20.34 -7.00 -3.19
N GLY A 15 20.57 -7.42 -4.44
CA GLY A 15 19.73 -7.07 -5.59
C GLY A 15 18.33 -7.67 -5.52
N ALA A 16 18.20 -8.93 -5.10
CA ALA A 16 16.92 -9.59 -4.91
C ALA A 16 16.09 -8.90 -3.82
N TRP A 17 16.68 -8.60 -2.67
CA TRP A 17 16.03 -7.87 -1.57
C TRP A 17 15.53 -6.48 -2.00
N ASN A 18 16.35 -5.73 -2.74
CA ASN A 18 15.96 -4.41 -3.26
C ASN A 18 14.78 -4.51 -4.25
N SER A 19 14.79 -5.50 -5.14
CA SER A 19 13.72 -5.72 -6.11
C SER A 19 12.38 -6.09 -5.46
N ILE A 20 12.40 -6.89 -4.39
CA ILE A 20 11.22 -7.28 -3.63
C ILE A 20 10.64 -6.04 -2.91
N ARG A 21 11.50 -5.29 -2.23
CA ARG A 21 11.11 -4.07 -1.52
C ARG A 21 10.53 -3.00 -2.44
N GLU A 22 11.07 -2.85 -3.64
CA GLU A 22 10.53 -1.92 -4.64
C GLU A 22 9.17 -2.36 -5.19
N LYS A 23 8.97 -3.67 -5.44
CA LYS A 23 7.67 -4.23 -5.83
C LYS A 23 6.62 -4.01 -4.74
N GLU A 24 6.97 -4.21 -3.48
CA GLU A 24 6.07 -3.94 -2.35
C GLU A 24 5.71 -2.46 -2.24
N ARG A 25 6.70 -1.56 -2.34
CA ARG A 25 6.47 -0.12 -2.36
C ARG A 25 5.52 0.30 -3.49
N ARG A 26 5.70 -0.27 -4.69
CA ARG A 26 4.83 0.02 -5.84
C ARG A 26 3.41 -0.49 -5.63
N LYS A 27 3.23 -1.68 -5.05
CA LYS A 27 1.91 -2.21 -4.68
C LYS A 27 1.23 -1.33 -3.64
N GLU A 28 1.98 -0.85 -2.64
CA GLU A 28 1.44 0.04 -1.61
C GLU A 28 1.03 1.41 -2.20
N ALA A 29 1.86 2.00 -3.06
CA ALA A 29 1.53 3.23 -3.77
C ALA A 29 0.26 3.09 -4.62
N ALA A 30 0.12 1.99 -5.35
CA ALA A 30 -1.09 1.70 -6.12
C ALA A 30 -2.35 1.63 -5.24
N ARG A 31 -2.25 1.01 -4.05
CA ARG A 31 -3.37 0.97 -3.10
C ARG A 31 -3.71 2.33 -2.53
N MET A 32 -2.71 3.14 -2.21
CA MET A 32 -2.92 4.52 -1.76
C MET A 32 -3.63 5.36 -2.83
N ALA A 33 -3.30 5.16 -4.11
CA ALA A 33 -4.00 5.82 -5.21
C ALA A 33 -5.48 5.41 -5.29
N VAL A 34 -5.78 4.12 -5.12
CA VAL A 34 -7.16 3.61 -5.07
C VAL A 34 -7.92 4.23 -3.89
N ILE A 35 -7.31 4.25 -2.70
CA ILE A 35 -7.91 4.87 -1.50
C ILE A 35 -8.18 6.36 -1.74
N SER A 36 -7.22 7.09 -2.30
CA SER A 36 -7.36 8.51 -2.63
C SER A 36 -8.53 8.77 -3.57
N ASN A 37 -8.78 7.89 -4.53
CA ASN A 37 -9.91 8.01 -5.46
C ASN A 37 -11.25 7.58 -4.83
N LEU A 38 -11.24 6.66 -3.86
CA LEU A 38 -12.46 6.13 -3.25
C LEU A 38 -13.10 7.13 -2.27
N ILE A 39 -12.29 7.87 -1.51
CA ILE A 39 -12.78 8.87 -0.54
C ILE A 39 -13.75 9.89 -1.16
N PRO A 40 -13.43 10.58 -2.27
CA PRO A 40 -14.36 11.54 -2.87
C PRO A 40 -15.64 10.87 -3.38
N ILE A 41 -15.57 9.64 -3.91
CA ILE A 41 -16.74 8.89 -4.35
C ILE A 41 -17.68 8.58 -3.17
N LEU A 42 -17.12 8.17 -2.03
CA LEU A 42 -17.90 7.90 -0.82
C LEU A 42 -18.58 9.18 -0.30
N LYS A 43 -17.86 10.31 -0.30
CA LYS A 43 -18.44 11.61 0.08
C LYS A 43 -19.59 12.01 -0.84
N GLN A 44 -19.39 11.93 -2.16
CA GLN A 44 -20.44 12.23 -3.14
C GLN A 44 -21.65 11.30 -2.97
N THR A 45 -21.42 10.01 -2.75
CA THR A 45 -22.50 9.03 -2.54
C THR A 45 -23.28 9.34 -1.26
N ALA A 46 -22.59 9.71 -0.18
CA ALA A 46 -23.24 10.10 1.07
C ALA A 46 -24.10 11.36 0.86
N GLU A 47 -23.56 12.37 0.19
CA GLU A 47 -24.25 13.63 -0.12
C GLU A 47 -25.52 13.39 -0.95
N LEU A 48 -25.44 12.54 -1.99
CA LEU A 48 -26.59 12.14 -2.79
C LEU A 48 -27.67 11.42 -1.97
N ALA A 49 -27.28 10.71 -0.92
CA ALA A 49 -28.20 10.04 0.00
C ALA A 49 -28.72 10.97 1.13
N GLY A 50 -28.33 12.25 1.14
CA GLY A 50 -28.71 13.21 2.17
C GLY A 50 -27.93 13.08 3.49
N PHE A 51 -26.76 12.43 3.45
CA PHE A 51 -25.87 12.26 4.60
C PHE A 51 -24.53 12.98 4.39
N GLU A 52 -23.92 13.41 5.48
CA GLU A 52 -22.57 14.01 5.47
C GLU A 52 -21.60 13.16 6.29
N ILE A 53 -20.38 12.98 5.77
CA ILE A 53 -19.30 12.31 6.49
C ILE A 53 -18.62 13.33 7.42
N ILE A 54 -18.99 13.31 8.69
CA ILE A 54 -18.50 14.27 9.71
C ILE A 54 -17.12 13.86 10.29
N GLY A 55 -16.71 12.60 10.12
CA GLY A 55 -15.50 12.04 10.74
C GLY A 55 -14.46 11.50 9.76
N ARG A 56 -13.38 10.93 10.32
CA ARG A 56 -12.34 10.26 9.53
C ARG A 56 -12.83 8.90 9.03
N VAL A 57 -12.77 8.68 7.72
CA VAL A 57 -13.14 7.40 7.10
C VAL A 57 -11.96 6.44 7.22
N THR A 58 -12.14 5.33 7.94
CA THR A 58 -11.15 4.26 8.04
C THR A 58 -11.49 3.16 7.05
N LEU A 59 -10.54 2.79 6.19
CA LEU A 59 -10.71 1.76 5.18
C LEU A 59 -9.88 0.54 5.52
N LYS A 60 -10.45 -0.66 5.43
CA LYS A 60 -9.74 -1.92 5.60
C LYS A 60 -9.66 -2.65 4.26
N ASP A 61 -8.44 -2.94 3.83
CA ASP A 61 -8.21 -3.81 2.67
C ASP A 61 -8.62 -5.24 3.06
N LYS A 62 -9.63 -5.79 2.37
CA LYS A 62 -10.14 -7.14 2.65
C LYS A 62 -9.13 -8.24 2.33
N ALA A 63 -8.24 -8.02 1.35
CA ALA A 63 -7.30 -9.03 0.91
C ALA A 63 -6.07 -9.13 1.84
N THR A 64 -5.60 -8.00 2.37
CA THR A 64 -4.42 -8.01 3.26
C THR A 64 -4.71 -7.69 4.71
N GLY A 65 -5.94 -7.33 5.05
CA GLY A 65 -6.34 -6.93 6.40
C GLY A 65 -5.74 -5.61 6.89
N LYS A 66 -5.00 -4.88 6.02
CA LYS A 66 -4.37 -3.60 6.38
C LYS A 66 -5.44 -2.54 6.56
N GLU A 67 -5.33 -1.78 7.65
CA GLU A 67 -6.18 -0.64 7.92
C GLU A 67 -5.49 0.65 7.48
N TYR A 68 -6.25 1.48 6.78
CA TYR A 68 -5.86 2.77 6.28
C TYR A 68 -6.75 3.80 6.94
N ARG A 69 -6.14 4.68 7.72
CA ARG A 69 -6.81 5.77 8.41
C ARG A 69 -6.52 7.05 7.68
#